data_AF-A0A821BES8-F1
#
_entry.id   AF-A0A821BES8-F1
#
_cell.length_a   1.000
_cell.length_b   1.000
_cell.length_c   1.000
_cell.angle_alpha   90.00
_cell.angle_beta   90.00
_cell.angle_gamma   90.00
#
_symmetry.space_group_name_H-M   'P 1'
#
loop_
_entity.id
_entity.type
_entity.pdbx_description
1 polymer ?
#
loop_
_entity_poly.entity_id
_entity_poly.type
_entity_poly.pdbx_seq_one_letter_code
_entity_poly.pdbx_strand_id
1 'polypeptide(L)'
;MIEKNSSSFEFIRQNVEADLKKSEWNTQKIREVINKNNSSEFRTAVEHAFRSVLFGLMEKQLETTHGTNLDDMETSTFVTDQFLTNVRNLIGFAIEAVHNELAAATMPIYLFNDLFTYTTIDISEQIFVVMEEKASIWRSSIFFQSVKNVLLRMCNDLLKRLSKTQKTVFSGRILTFLAQLFPLNEKSGLNQIGHFNTENVTKLTKIKQPTTPVEEPELMSSGTLTSQSRANISSSSQDFPSLINTICQTYQLTVVDKVNSAASLYSETILGHPIALLFKSTNSQNGISIDGKSTETHFLSNLIEEIKNFVK
;
A
#
# COMPACT_ATOMS: atom_id res chain seq x y z
N MET A 1 -50.32 -8.83 -14.08
CA MET A 1 -49.27 -7.86 -13.67
C MET A 1 -47.89 -8.22 -14.25
N ILE A 2 -47.56 -9.51 -14.43
CA ILE A 2 -46.26 -9.98 -14.96
C ILE A 2 -46.07 -9.68 -16.47
N GLU A 3 -47.11 -9.75 -17.31
CA GLU A 3 -46.98 -9.52 -18.77
C GLU A 3 -46.63 -8.07 -19.15
N LYS A 4 -47.12 -7.07 -18.41
CA LYS A 4 -46.81 -5.64 -18.70
C LYS A 4 -45.35 -5.27 -18.38
N ASN A 5 -44.76 -5.90 -17.37
CA ASN A 5 -43.36 -5.65 -17.00
C ASN A 5 -42.38 -6.32 -17.97
N SER A 6 -42.72 -7.49 -18.52
CA SER A 6 -41.93 -8.13 -19.59
C SER A 6 -41.85 -7.27 -20.85
N SER A 7 -42.99 -6.68 -21.28
CA SER A 7 -43.03 -5.79 -22.44
C SER A 7 -42.22 -4.49 -22.23
N SER A 8 -42.24 -3.93 -21.02
CA SER A 8 -41.51 -2.68 -20.73
C SER A 8 -40.00 -2.91 -20.66
N PHE A 9 -39.55 -3.98 -19.98
CA PHE A 9 -38.15 -4.38 -19.94
C PHE A 9 -37.58 -4.61 -21.34
N GLU A 10 -38.26 -5.42 -22.16
CA GLU A 10 -37.76 -5.81 -23.48
C GLU A 10 -37.70 -4.60 -24.42
N PHE A 11 -38.68 -3.70 -24.34
CA PHE A 11 -38.65 -2.43 -25.05
C PHE A 11 -37.44 -1.57 -24.63
N ILE A 12 -37.19 -1.39 -23.33
CA ILE A 12 -36.06 -0.59 -22.86
C ILE A 12 -34.74 -1.22 -23.31
N ARG A 13 -34.60 -2.53 -23.14
CA ARG A 13 -33.42 -3.29 -23.56
C ARG A 13 -33.11 -3.06 -25.04
N GLN A 14 -34.09 -3.25 -25.92
CA GLN A 14 -33.90 -3.07 -27.37
C GLN A 14 -33.51 -1.63 -27.73
N ASN A 15 -34.05 -0.63 -27.04
CA ASN A 15 -33.65 0.77 -27.24
C ASN A 15 -32.21 1.01 -26.78
N VAL A 16 -31.81 0.51 -25.61
CA VAL A 16 -30.43 0.61 -25.11
C VAL A 16 -29.45 -0.05 -26.08
N GLU A 17 -29.77 -1.24 -26.59
CA GLU A 17 -28.94 -1.94 -27.59
C GLU A 17 -28.84 -1.17 -28.92
N ALA A 18 -29.94 -0.58 -29.38
CA ALA A 18 -29.97 0.21 -30.61
C ALA A 18 -29.18 1.51 -30.49
N ASP A 19 -29.32 2.20 -29.36
CA ASP A 19 -28.62 3.44 -29.03
C ASP A 19 -27.12 3.19 -28.84
N LEU A 20 -26.75 2.05 -28.24
CA LEU A 20 -25.36 1.65 -28.11
C LEU A 20 -24.68 1.43 -29.47
N LYS A 21 -25.39 0.82 -30.44
CA LYS A 21 -24.88 0.66 -31.82
C LYS A 21 -24.65 2.00 -32.53
N LYS A 22 -25.43 3.03 -32.17
CA LYS A 22 -25.33 4.38 -32.73
C LYS A 22 -24.38 5.28 -31.94
N SER A 23 -23.95 4.87 -30.75
CA SER A 23 -23.24 5.71 -29.78
C SER A 23 -24.00 7.01 -29.41
N GLU A 24 -25.33 6.99 -29.54
CA GLU A 24 -26.21 8.13 -29.27
C GLU A 24 -27.35 7.68 -28.36
N TRP A 25 -27.54 8.39 -27.24
CA TRP A 25 -28.59 8.06 -26.27
C TRP A 25 -29.84 8.90 -26.48
N ASN A 26 -30.98 8.24 -26.71
CA ASN A 26 -32.26 8.91 -26.88
C ASN A 26 -33.19 8.67 -25.68
N THR A 27 -33.19 9.63 -24.75
CA THR A 27 -34.02 9.58 -23.54
C THR A 27 -35.52 9.79 -23.79
N GLN A 28 -35.91 10.38 -24.93
CA GLN A 28 -37.31 10.76 -25.18
C GLN A 28 -38.22 9.54 -25.27
N LYS A 29 -37.79 8.50 -26.00
CA LYS A 29 -38.56 7.26 -26.15
C LYS A 29 -38.81 6.55 -24.82
N ILE A 30 -37.83 6.57 -23.92
CA ILE A 30 -37.94 5.93 -22.61
C ILE A 30 -38.83 6.78 -21.68
N ARG A 31 -38.68 8.11 -21.71
CA ARG A 31 -39.51 9.05 -20.94
C ARG A 31 -41.00 8.94 -21.31
N GLU A 32 -41.33 8.75 -22.58
CA GLU A 32 -42.72 8.54 -23.03
C GLU A 32 -43.37 7.29 -22.42
N VAL A 33 -42.57 6.25 -22.16
CA VAL A 33 -43.04 5.01 -21.52
C VAL A 33 -43.15 5.17 -20.01
N ILE A 34 -42.25 5.93 -19.36
CA ILE A 34 -42.32 6.23 -17.92
C ILE A 34 -43.61 6.93 -17.55
N ASN A 35 -44.01 7.94 -18.32
CA ASN A 35 -45.22 8.70 -18.04
C ASN A 35 -46.49 7.84 -18.07
N LYS A 36 -46.42 6.61 -18.60
CA LYS A 36 -47.54 5.67 -18.69
C LYS A 36 -47.53 4.61 -17.57
N ASN A 37 -46.44 4.42 -16.84
CA ASN A 37 -46.25 3.32 -15.87
C ASN A 37 -45.82 3.81 -14.47
N ASN A 38 -46.10 3.00 -13.45
CA ASN A 38 -45.76 3.30 -12.06
C ASN A 38 -44.22 3.44 -11.86
N SER A 39 -43.77 4.50 -11.17
CA SER A 39 -42.38 4.98 -11.21
C SER A 39 -41.31 4.01 -10.67
N SER A 40 -41.61 3.20 -9.66
CA SER A 40 -40.61 2.33 -9.01
C SER A 40 -40.31 1.05 -9.79
N GLU A 41 -41.34 0.33 -10.24
CA GLU A 41 -41.20 -0.90 -11.02
C GLU A 41 -40.48 -0.64 -12.34
N PHE A 42 -40.73 0.54 -12.95
CA PHE A 42 -40.06 0.95 -14.16
C PHE A 42 -38.56 1.19 -13.95
N ARG A 43 -38.16 1.87 -12.86
CA ARG A 43 -36.74 2.07 -12.52
C ARG A 43 -36.02 0.73 -12.42
N THR A 44 -36.63 -0.25 -11.75
CA THR A 44 -36.10 -1.61 -11.67
C THR A 44 -35.97 -2.26 -13.06
N ALA A 45 -36.97 -2.10 -13.93
CA ALA A 45 -36.91 -2.61 -15.31
C ALA A 45 -35.78 -1.96 -16.13
N VAL A 46 -35.53 -0.66 -15.96
CA VAL A 46 -34.40 0.04 -16.58
C VAL A 46 -33.08 -0.56 -16.09
N GLU A 47 -32.90 -0.72 -14.78
CA GLU A 47 -31.68 -1.31 -14.22
C GLU A 47 -31.42 -2.72 -14.76
N HIS A 48 -32.45 -3.57 -14.81
CA HIS A 48 -32.35 -4.90 -15.40
C HIS A 48 -32.01 -4.86 -16.89
N ALA A 49 -32.61 -3.95 -17.66
CA ALA A 49 -32.33 -3.81 -19.08
C ALA A 49 -30.85 -3.47 -19.32
N PHE A 50 -30.31 -2.48 -18.60
CA PHE A 50 -28.90 -2.12 -18.68
C PHE A 50 -27.97 -3.28 -18.28
N ARG A 51 -28.28 -4.02 -17.20
CA ARG A 51 -27.52 -5.22 -16.82
C ARG A 51 -27.59 -6.29 -17.91
N SER A 52 -28.75 -6.51 -18.52
CA SER A 52 -28.91 -7.48 -19.61
C SER A 52 -28.05 -7.11 -20.83
N VAL A 53 -28.01 -5.84 -21.20
CA VAL A 53 -27.15 -5.36 -22.30
C VAL A 53 -25.68 -5.54 -21.94
N LEU A 54 -25.30 -5.21 -20.69
CA LEU A 54 -23.94 -5.41 -20.20
C LEU A 54 -23.50 -6.87 -20.31
N PHE A 55 -24.32 -7.81 -19.83
CA PHE A 55 -24.00 -9.24 -19.92
C PHE A 55 -23.86 -9.71 -21.37
N GLY A 56 -24.71 -9.25 -22.28
CA GLY A 56 -24.56 -9.55 -23.71
C GLY A 56 -23.25 -9.02 -24.32
N LEU A 57 -22.76 -7.85 -23.86
CA LEU A 57 -21.44 -7.34 -24.28
C LEU A 57 -20.30 -8.22 -23.76
N MET A 58 -20.40 -8.69 -22.52
CA MET A 58 -19.39 -9.54 -21.89
C MET A 58 -19.35 -10.94 -22.55
N GLU A 59 -20.51 -11.52 -22.82
CA GLU A 59 -20.63 -12.80 -23.52
C GLU A 59 -20.02 -12.73 -24.93
N LYS A 60 -20.35 -11.68 -25.69
CA LYS A 60 -19.75 -11.45 -27.02
C LYS A 60 -18.23 -11.28 -26.96
N GLN A 61 -17.71 -10.62 -25.93
CA GLN A 61 -16.26 -10.48 -25.73
C GLN A 61 -15.61 -11.85 -25.49
N LEU A 62 -16.22 -12.69 -24.64
CA LEU A 62 -15.76 -14.05 -24.35
C LEU A 62 -15.77 -14.92 -25.62
N GLU A 63 -16.87 -14.93 -26.37
CA GLU A 63 -16.99 -15.70 -27.62
C GLU A 63 -15.93 -15.31 -28.66
N THR A 64 -15.70 -14.01 -28.83
CA THR A 64 -14.70 -13.50 -29.80
C THR A 64 -13.27 -13.83 -29.36
N THR A 65 -13.02 -13.88 -28.05
CA THR A 65 -11.73 -14.27 -27.47
C THR A 65 -11.47 -15.78 -27.59
N HIS A 66 -12.51 -16.61 -27.53
CA HIS A 66 -12.39 -18.06 -27.70
C HIS A 66 -12.35 -18.53 -29.16
N GLY A 67 -12.96 -17.77 -30.08
CA GLY A 67 -13.02 -18.10 -31.51
C GLY A 67 -11.83 -17.60 -32.36
N THR A 68 -10.94 -16.79 -31.78
CA THR A 68 -9.73 -16.30 -32.46
C THR A 68 -8.57 -17.25 -32.21
N ASN A 69 -7.91 -17.72 -33.27
CA ASN A 69 -6.61 -18.38 -33.13
C ASN A 69 -5.64 -17.39 -32.45
N LEU A 70 -4.94 -17.86 -31.42
CA LEU A 70 -4.13 -17.09 -30.47
C LEU A 70 -2.92 -16.34 -31.06
N ASP A 71 -2.80 -16.24 -32.39
CA ASP A 71 -1.57 -15.79 -33.07
C ASP A 71 -1.59 -14.30 -33.51
N ASP A 72 -2.74 -13.62 -33.50
CA ASP A 72 -2.84 -12.21 -33.93
C ASP A 72 -3.09 -11.26 -32.74
N MET A 73 -2.01 -10.71 -32.18
CA MET A 73 -2.03 -9.74 -31.06
C MET A 73 -2.84 -8.46 -31.37
N GLU A 74 -2.88 -8.04 -32.65
CA GLU A 74 -3.64 -6.87 -33.10
C GLU A 74 -5.17 -7.08 -33.01
N THR A 75 -5.64 -8.28 -33.35
CA THR A 75 -7.07 -8.62 -33.31
C THR A 75 -7.59 -8.65 -31.86
N SER A 76 -6.82 -9.20 -30.92
CA SER A 76 -7.17 -9.23 -29.50
C SER A 76 -7.24 -7.82 -28.89
N THR A 77 -6.31 -6.94 -29.28
CA THR A 77 -6.28 -5.54 -28.85
C THR A 77 -7.51 -4.79 -29.36
N PHE A 78 -7.82 -4.91 -30.66
CA PHE A 78 -8.99 -4.27 -31.28
C PHE A 78 -10.32 -4.70 -30.63
N VAL A 79 -10.49 -6.00 -30.35
CA VAL A 79 -11.69 -6.53 -29.68
C VAL A 79 -11.86 -5.94 -28.28
N THR A 80 -10.74 -5.81 -27.54
CA THR A 80 -10.74 -5.22 -26.20
C THR A 80 -11.08 -3.74 -26.24
N ASP A 81 -10.51 -2.98 -27.19
CA ASP A 81 -10.81 -1.55 -27.37
C ASP A 81 -12.28 -1.30 -27.73
N GLN A 82 -12.85 -2.14 -28.60
CA GLN A 82 -14.26 -2.06 -28.95
C GLN A 82 -15.17 -2.38 -27.74
N PHE A 83 -14.80 -3.39 -26.95
CA PHE A 83 -15.51 -3.71 -25.71
C PHE A 83 -15.48 -2.54 -24.72
N LEU A 84 -14.30 -1.95 -24.48
CA LEU A 84 -14.15 -0.80 -23.57
C LEU A 84 -14.93 0.42 -24.06
N THR A 85 -14.98 0.65 -25.36
CA THR A 85 -15.79 1.72 -25.97
C THR A 85 -17.28 1.50 -25.71
N ASN A 86 -17.78 0.27 -25.89
CA ASN A 86 -19.17 -0.07 -25.61
C ASN A 86 -19.49 0.07 -24.11
N VAL A 87 -18.59 -0.38 -23.22
CA VAL A 87 -18.74 -0.20 -21.77
C VAL A 87 -18.80 1.29 -21.41
N ARG A 88 -17.90 2.10 -21.96
CA ARG A 88 -17.86 3.55 -21.77
C ARG A 88 -19.17 4.23 -22.15
N ASN A 89 -19.72 3.86 -23.31
CA ASN A 89 -21.00 4.38 -23.79
C ASN A 89 -22.15 3.93 -22.90
N LEU A 90 -22.22 2.65 -22.54
CA LEU A 90 -23.26 2.11 -21.67
C LEU A 90 -23.27 2.79 -20.28
N ILE A 91 -22.10 2.99 -19.67
CA ILE A 91 -21.97 3.74 -18.41
C ILE A 91 -22.34 5.21 -18.60
N GLY A 92 -21.97 5.82 -19.72
CA GLY A 92 -22.40 7.18 -20.06
C GLY A 92 -23.93 7.29 -20.11
N PHE A 93 -24.60 6.34 -20.76
CA PHE A 93 -26.05 6.30 -20.87
C PHE A 93 -26.71 6.02 -19.52
N ALA A 94 -26.09 5.20 -18.68
CA ALA A 94 -26.54 4.96 -17.31
C ALA A 94 -26.53 6.24 -16.47
N ILE A 95 -25.47 7.04 -16.58
CA ILE A 95 -25.36 8.32 -15.86
C ILE A 95 -26.42 9.31 -16.37
N GLU A 96 -26.59 9.40 -17.68
CA GLU A 96 -27.61 10.25 -18.29
C GLU A 96 -29.01 9.79 -17.85
N ALA A 97 -29.29 8.49 -17.79
CA ALA A 97 -30.55 7.95 -17.29
C ALA A 97 -30.82 8.37 -15.83
N VAL A 98 -29.80 8.44 -14.97
CA VAL A 98 -29.93 8.96 -13.60
C VAL A 98 -30.24 10.46 -13.59
N HIS A 99 -29.55 11.27 -14.40
CA HIS A 99 -29.84 12.72 -14.51
C HIS A 99 -31.26 13.00 -15.01
N ASN A 100 -31.80 12.12 -15.85
CA ASN A 100 -33.17 12.18 -16.33
C ASN A 100 -34.19 11.51 -15.37
N GLU A 101 -33.76 11.13 -14.17
CA GLU A 101 -34.58 10.49 -13.12
C GLU A 101 -35.17 9.11 -13.49
N LEU A 102 -34.65 8.49 -14.54
CA LEU A 102 -35.11 7.20 -15.09
C LEU A 102 -34.55 5.99 -14.32
N ALA A 103 -33.48 6.18 -13.54
CA ALA A 103 -32.78 5.13 -12.79
C ALA A 103 -32.29 5.62 -11.42
N ALA A 104 -31.95 4.70 -10.52
CA ALA A 104 -31.36 5.05 -9.22
C ALA A 104 -29.89 5.48 -9.37
N ALA A 105 -29.44 6.40 -8.53
CA ALA A 105 -28.07 6.91 -8.54
C ALA A 105 -27.00 5.82 -8.34
N THR A 106 -27.36 4.67 -7.76
CA THR A 106 -26.46 3.53 -7.55
C THR A 106 -26.24 2.68 -8.80
N MET A 107 -27.13 2.76 -9.80
CA MET A 107 -27.13 1.87 -10.96
C MET A 107 -25.78 1.87 -11.72
N PRO A 108 -25.15 3.01 -12.08
CA PRO A 108 -23.89 2.99 -12.82
C PRO A 108 -22.76 2.27 -12.06
N ILE A 109 -22.73 2.42 -10.73
CA ILE A 109 -21.72 1.76 -9.89
C ILE A 109 -21.99 0.25 -9.76
N TYR A 110 -23.26 -0.17 -9.74
CA TYR A 110 -23.57 -1.59 -9.79
C TYR A 110 -23.16 -2.24 -11.13
N LEU A 111 -23.29 -1.54 -12.26
CA LEU A 111 -22.76 -2.03 -13.54
C LEU A 111 -21.25 -2.22 -13.50
N PHE A 112 -20.51 -1.28 -12.89
CA PHE A 112 -19.07 -1.46 -12.67
C PHE A 112 -18.75 -2.63 -11.75
N ASN A 113 -19.52 -2.82 -10.68
CA ASN A 113 -19.33 -3.93 -9.76
C ASN A 113 -19.53 -5.28 -10.48
N ASP A 114 -20.55 -5.40 -11.33
CA ASP A 114 -20.78 -6.58 -12.16
C ASP A 114 -19.59 -6.79 -13.12
N LEU A 115 -19.16 -5.75 -13.84
CA LEU A 115 -17.99 -5.78 -14.73
C LEU A 115 -16.74 -6.30 -14.02
N PHE A 116 -16.41 -5.74 -12.86
CA PHE A 116 -15.23 -6.16 -12.12
C PHE A 116 -15.36 -7.60 -11.64
N THR A 117 -16.53 -8.02 -11.17
CA THR A 117 -16.76 -9.39 -10.65
C THR A 117 -16.51 -10.46 -11.72
N TYR A 118 -16.88 -10.18 -12.98
CA TYR A 118 -16.86 -11.16 -14.07
C TYR A 118 -15.71 -10.97 -15.07
N THR A 119 -14.81 -10.00 -14.87
CA THR A 119 -13.62 -9.80 -15.74
C THR A 119 -12.32 -10.18 -15.05
N THR A 120 -11.30 -10.52 -15.83
CA THR A 120 -9.93 -10.74 -15.33
C THR A 120 -9.33 -9.44 -14.79
N ILE A 121 -8.23 -9.54 -14.02
CA ILE A 121 -7.56 -8.36 -13.46
C ILE A 121 -7.04 -7.42 -14.55
N ASP A 122 -6.54 -7.94 -15.67
CA ASP A 122 -6.01 -7.12 -16.77
C ASP A 122 -7.11 -6.31 -17.47
N ILE A 123 -8.30 -6.89 -17.64
CA ILE A 123 -9.46 -6.17 -18.20
C ILE A 123 -10.03 -5.21 -17.14
N SER A 124 -10.07 -5.61 -15.87
CA SER A 124 -10.50 -4.75 -14.76
C SER A 124 -9.63 -3.50 -14.66
N GLU A 125 -8.32 -3.60 -14.86
CA GLU A 125 -7.38 -2.47 -14.86
C GLU A 125 -7.70 -1.46 -15.99
N GLN A 126 -8.13 -1.95 -17.16
CA GLN A 126 -8.55 -1.11 -18.29
C GLN A 126 -9.93 -0.49 -18.07
N ILE A 127 -10.91 -1.25 -17.54
CA ILE A 127 -12.24 -0.73 -17.16
C ILE A 127 -12.11 0.34 -16.08
N PHE A 128 -11.14 0.21 -15.16
CA PHE A 128 -10.92 1.19 -14.10
C PHE A 128 -10.57 2.58 -14.65
N VAL A 129 -9.90 2.67 -15.80
CA VAL A 129 -9.66 3.96 -16.49
C VAL A 129 -10.98 4.68 -16.79
N VAL A 130 -11.99 3.95 -17.29
CA VAL A 130 -13.33 4.50 -17.58
C VAL A 130 -14.00 5.03 -16.31
N MET A 131 -13.77 4.39 -15.16
CA MET A 131 -14.26 4.84 -13.87
C MET A 131 -13.55 6.10 -13.38
N GLU A 132 -12.23 6.16 -13.52
CA GLU A 132 -11.38 7.30 -13.12
C GLU A 132 -11.73 8.56 -13.91
N GLU A 133 -11.93 8.46 -15.22
CA GLU A 133 -12.33 9.58 -16.07
C GLU A 133 -13.64 10.24 -15.60
N LYS A 134 -14.51 9.47 -14.94
CA LYS A 134 -15.80 9.94 -14.43
C LYS A 134 -15.76 10.31 -12.95
N ALA A 135 -14.57 10.44 -12.35
CA ALA A 135 -14.40 10.77 -10.92
C ALA A 135 -15.17 12.03 -10.46
N SER A 136 -15.23 13.07 -11.31
CA SER A 136 -15.97 14.29 -11.01
C SER A 136 -17.48 14.04 -10.83
N ILE A 137 -18.05 13.10 -11.60
CA ILE A 137 -19.46 12.73 -11.54
C ILE A 137 -19.76 12.03 -10.21
N TRP A 138 -18.89 11.11 -9.78
CA TRP A 138 -19.06 10.38 -8.52
C TRP A 138 -18.97 11.28 -7.28
N ARG A 139 -18.24 12.41 -7.38
CA ARG A 139 -18.18 13.43 -6.33
C ARG A 139 -19.37 14.37 -6.31
N SER A 140 -20.16 14.42 -7.38
CA SER A 140 -21.33 15.30 -7.43
C SER A 140 -22.35 14.92 -6.37
N SER A 141 -23.12 15.91 -5.90
CA SER A 141 -24.13 15.71 -4.85
C SER A 141 -25.23 14.71 -5.22
N ILE A 142 -25.51 14.56 -6.52
CA ILE A 142 -26.51 13.60 -7.06
C ILE A 142 -26.07 12.16 -6.77
N PHE A 143 -24.78 11.87 -6.91
CA PHE A 143 -24.25 10.51 -6.80
C PHE A 143 -23.65 10.22 -5.43
N PHE A 144 -22.77 11.09 -4.92
CA PHE A 144 -21.80 10.78 -3.88
C PHE A 144 -22.41 10.07 -2.66
N GLN A 145 -23.49 10.61 -2.11
CA GLN A 145 -24.10 10.08 -0.90
C GLN A 145 -24.66 8.67 -1.10
N SER A 146 -25.18 8.38 -2.29
CA SER A 146 -25.75 7.08 -2.65
C SER A 146 -24.68 6.06 -3.03
N VAL A 147 -23.59 6.51 -3.68
CA VAL A 147 -22.59 5.60 -4.25
C VAL A 147 -21.40 5.29 -3.33
N LYS A 148 -21.07 6.15 -2.36
CA LYS A 148 -19.83 6.06 -1.58
C LYS A 148 -19.58 4.68 -0.96
N ASN A 149 -20.59 4.07 -0.34
CA ASN A 149 -20.43 2.77 0.33
C ASN A 149 -20.23 1.64 -0.68
N VAL A 150 -20.90 1.72 -1.83
CA VAL A 150 -20.79 0.72 -2.90
C VAL A 150 -19.42 0.83 -3.57
N LEU A 151 -18.97 2.06 -3.87
CA LEU A 151 -17.63 2.34 -4.40
C LEU A 151 -16.55 1.79 -3.46
N LEU A 152 -16.64 2.09 -2.16
CA LEU A 152 -15.67 1.61 -1.18
C LEU A 152 -15.62 0.07 -1.13
N ARG A 153 -16.77 -0.60 -1.11
CA ARG A 153 -16.83 -2.06 -1.09
C ARG A 153 -16.21 -2.66 -2.35
N MET A 154 -16.63 -2.18 -3.52
CA MET A 154 -16.15 -2.65 -4.82
C MET A 154 -14.64 -2.43 -5.00
N CYS A 155 -14.11 -1.26 -4.62
CA CYS A 155 -12.68 -1.00 -4.66
C CYS A 155 -11.90 -1.90 -3.67
N ASN A 156 -12.43 -2.13 -2.46
CA ASN A 156 -11.81 -3.06 -1.51
C ASN A 156 -11.84 -4.51 -2.01
N ASP A 157 -12.90 -4.93 -2.69
CA ASP A 157 -12.99 -6.27 -3.27
C ASP A 157 -12.03 -6.43 -4.47
N LEU A 158 -11.82 -5.38 -5.26
CA LEU A 158 -10.73 -5.32 -6.25
C LEU A 158 -9.36 -5.44 -5.59
N LEU A 159 -9.08 -4.66 -4.53
CA LEU A 159 -7.81 -4.70 -3.79
C LEU A 159 -7.53 -6.09 -3.21
N LYS A 160 -8.55 -6.82 -2.74
CA LYS A 160 -8.40 -8.22 -2.27
C LYS A 160 -8.06 -9.20 -3.39
N ARG A 161 -8.54 -8.94 -4.61
CA ARG A 161 -8.24 -9.78 -5.79
C ARG A 161 -6.84 -9.51 -6.35
N LEU A 162 -6.27 -8.34 -6.08
CA LEU A 162 -4.87 -8.05 -6.40
C LEU A 162 -3.97 -8.81 -5.41
N SER A 163 -2.99 -9.56 -5.93
CA SER A 163 -2.05 -10.28 -5.07
C SER A 163 -1.16 -9.27 -4.33
N LYS A 164 -0.75 -9.60 -3.10
CA LYS A 164 0.12 -8.74 -2.26
C LYS A 164 1.47 -8.39 -2.93
N THR A 165 1.87 -9.07 -4.01
CA THR A 165 3.21 -8.96 -4.64
C THR A 165 3.22 -8.63 -6.14
N GLN A 166 2.06 -8.58 -6.82
CA GLN A 166 1.99 -8.20 -8.25
C GLN A 166 0.96 -7.09 -8.50
N LYS A 167 1.17 -6.29 -9.56
CA LYS A 167 0.31 -5.15 -9.96
C LYS A 167 0.18 -4.05 -8.88
N THR A 168 1.30 -3.70 -8.25
CA THR A 168 1.38 -2.62 -7.24
C THR A 168 0.92 -1.26 -7.78
N VAL A 169 1.13 -0.99 -9.07
CA VAL A 169 0.68 0.23 -9.76
C VAL A 169 -0.85 0.32 -9.75
N PHE A 170 -1.56 -0.76 -10.09
CA PHE A 170 -3.02 -0.76 -10.12
C PHE A 170 -3.62 -0.59 -8.72
N SER A 171 -3.05 -1.27 -7.71
CA SER A 171 -3.43 -1.06 -6.30
C SER A 171 -3.24 0.40 -5.87
N GLY A 172 -2.11 1.02 -6.23
CA GLY A 172 -1.83 2.43 -5.97
C GLY A 172 -2.83 3.38 -6.65
N ARG A 173 -3.25 3.09 -7.89
CA ARG A 173 -4.30 3.84 -8.61
C ARG A 173 -5.64 3.74 -7.90
N ILE A 174 -6.06 2.55 -7.45
CA ILE A 174 -7.31 2.36 -6.70
C ILE A 174 -7.28 3.17 -5.39
N LEU A 175 -6.19 3.09 -4.63
CA LEU A 175 -6.03 3.85 -3.39
C LEU A 175 -6.04 5.36 -3.63
N THR A 176 -5.38 5.82 -4.70
CA THR A 176 -5.37 7.24 -5.11
C THR A 176 -6.78 7.70 -5.48
N PHE A 177 -7.52 6.91 -6.26
CA PHE A 177 -8.89 7.20 -6.65
C PHE A 177 -9.81 7.33 -5.43
N LEU A 178 -9.73 6.39 -4.48
CA LEU A 178 -10.47 6.47 -3.22
C LEU A 178 -10.09 7.71 -2.40
N ALA A 179 -8.80 7.98 -2.24
CA ALA A 179 -8.32 9.14 -1.48
C ALA A 179 -8.80 10.47 -2.07
N GLN A 180 -8.91 10.57 -3.39
CA GLN A 180 -9.44 11.77 -4.03
C GLN A 180 -10.98 11.86 -3.91
N LEU A 181 -11.70 10.74 -3.91
CA LEU A 181 -13.18 10.72 -3.85
C LEU A 181 -13.73 11.07 -2.48
N PHE A 182 -13.09 10.60 -1.41
CA PHE A 182 -13.57 10.76 -0.05
C PHE A 182 -12.98 12.02 0.60
N PRO A 183 -13.80 12.96 1.09
CA PRO A 183 -13.30 14.09 1.86
C PRO A 183 -12.56 13.62 3.11
N LEU A 184 -11.57 14.39 3.57
CA LEU A 184 -10.72 14.04 4.73
C LEU A 184 -11.49 13.85 6.05
N ASN A 185 -12.72 14.37 6.15
CA ASN A 185 -13.58 14.24 7.31
C ASN A 185 -14.38 12.93 7.33
N GLU A 186 -14.24 12.10 6.30
CA GLU A 186 -15.02 10.88 6.16
C GLU A 186 -14.39 9.73 6.95
N LYS A 187 -15.22 9.03 7.72
CA LYS A 187 -14.80 8.02 8.71
C LYS A 187 -14.09 6.81 8.10
N SER A 188 -14.40 6.45 6.86
CA SER A 188 -13.82 5.31 6.15
C SER A 188 -12.39 5.54 5.67
N GLY A 189 -11.93 6.80 5.60
CA GLY A 189 -10.52 7.15 5.40
C GLY A 189 -9.66 7.05 6.66
N LEU A 190 -10.26 6.76 7.82
CA LEU A 190 -9.55 6.66 9.10
C LEU A 190 -9.32 5.19 9.46
N ASN A 191 -8.08 4.84 9.85
CA ASN A 191 -7.79 3.56 10.48
C ASN A 191 -8.24 3.56 11.96
N GLN A 192 -9.55 3.65 12.19
CA GLN A 192 -10.13 3.78 13.54
C GLN A 192 -9.82 2.58 14.44
N ILE A 193 -9.61 1.41 13.84
CA ILE A 193 -9.30 0.17 14.56
C ILE A 193 -7.82 0.15 14.98
N GLY A 194 -6.95 0.93 14.32
CA GLY A 194 -5.53 1.01 14.66
C GLY A 194 -4.74 -0.25 14.35
N HIS A 195 -5.22 -1.10 13.43
CA HIS A 195 -4.42 -2.21 12.93
C HIS A 195 -3.37 -1.67 11.97
N PHE A 196 -2.12 -1.64 12.41
CA PHE A 196 -0.98 -1.28 11.59
C PHE A 196 -0.40 -2.53 10.94
N ASN A 197 0.08 -2.41 9.70
CA ASN A 197 0.81 -3.49 9.07
C ASN A 197 2.17 -3.67 9.76
N THR A 198 2.28 -4.68 10.62
CA THR A 198 3.55 -5.07 11.26
C THR A 198 4.37 -6.04 10.42
N GLU A 199 3.87 -6.47 9.24
CA GLU A 199 4.61 -7.36 8.33
C GLU A 199 5.87 -6.68 7.75
N ASN A 200 5.92 -5.35 7.72
CA ASN A 200 7.12 -4.60 7.36
C ASN A 200 8.14 -4.62 8.51
N VAL A 201 8.68 -5.81 8.77
CA VAL A 201 9.76 -6.02 9.72
C VAL A 201 11.06 -5.76 8.97
N THR A 202 11.70 -4.63 9.26
CA THR A 202 13.12 -4.49 8.94
C THR A 202 13.85 -5.55 9.74
N LYS A 203 14.22 -6.66 9.08
CA LYS A 203 15.13 -7.64 9.65
C LYS A 203 16.47 -6.93 9.79
N LEU A 204 16.66 -6.27 10.92
CA LEU A 204 17.99 -5.92 11.38
C LEU A 204 18.72 -7.25 11.44
N THR A 205 19.66 -7.46 10.53
CA THR A 205 20.66 -8.49 10.69
C THR A 205 21.22 -8.22 12.07
N LYS A 206 20.85 -9.03 13.07
CA LYS A 206 21.66 -9.12 14.27
C LYS A 206 23.01 -9.47 13.70
N ILE A 207 23.94 -8.51 13.69
CA ILE A 207 25.35 -8.83 13.60
C ILE A 207 25.46 -9.97 14.59
N LYS A 208 25.75 -11.19 14.07
CA LYS A 208 25.89 -12.36 14.93
C LYS A 208 26.75 -11.85 16.08
N GLN A 209 26.23 -11.92 17.31
CA GLN A 209 27.17 -12.02 18.43
C GLN A 209 28.15 -13.09 17.99
N PRO A 210 29.44 -12.78 17.86
CA PRO A 210 30.40 -13.73 17.33
C PRO A 210 30.34 -14.96 18.24
N THR A 211 29.64 -15.99 17.78
CA THR A 211 29.58 -17.33 18.37
C THR A 211 30.71 -18.20 17.83
N THR A 212 31.54 -17.64 16.96
CA THR A 212 32.95 -17.97 16.83
C THR A 212 33.73 -17.08 17.78
N PRO A 213 34.81 -17.56 18.43
CA PRO A 213 35.80 -16.67 19.02
C PRO A 213 36.10 -15.60 17.98
N VAL A 214 35.94 -14.34 18.37
CA VAL A 214 36.30 -13.18 17.56
C VAL A 214 37.66 -13.49 16.92
N GLU A 215 37.80 -13.22 15.62
CA GLU A 215 39.11 -13.11 14.97
C GLU A 215 39.85 -11.95 15.63
N GLU A 216 40.34 -12.21 16.83
CA GLU A 216 40.94 -11.29 17.79
C GLU A 216 42.41 -10.91 17.45
N PRO A 217 43.25 -11.73 16.77
CA PRO A 217 44.67 -11.39 16.69
C PRO A 217 45.07 -10.39 15.60
N GLU A 218 44.38 -10.31 14.46
CA GLU A 218 44.93 -9.62 13.28
C GLU A 218 44.75 -8.09 13.30
N LEU A 219 43.62 -7.57 13.77
CA LEU A 219 43.41 -6.11 13.82
C LEU A 219 44.28 -5.41 14.88
N MET A 220 44.54 -6.11 15.99
CA MET A 220 45.36 -5.61 17.10
C MET A 220 46.88 -5.77 16.83
N SER A 221 47.27 -6.68 15.94
CA SER A 221 48.67 -6.89 15.52
C SER A 221 49.05 -6.18 14.22
N SER A 222 48.08 -5.82 13.36
CA SER A 222 48.35 -5.22 12.03
C SER A 222 48.81 -3.76 12.03
N GLY A 223 48.92 -3.10 13.19
CA GLY A 223 49.38 -1.71 13.26
C GLY A 223 48.41 -0.67 12.68
N THR A 224 47.16 -1.07 12.40
CA THR A 224 46.14 -0.22 11.74
C THR A 224 45.56 0.86 12.66
N LEU A 225 45.62 0.68 13.98
CA LEU A 225 45.13 1.64 14.97
C LEU A 225 46.21 2.69 15.27
N THR A 226 46.17 3.82 14.56
CA THR A 226 47.18 4.88 14.62
C THR A 226 46.98 5.85 15.78
N SER A 227 45.74 6.03 16.25
CA SER A 227 45.39 7.00 17.29
C SER A 227 45.33 6.32 18.65
N GLN A 228 45.90 6.97 19.67
CA GLN A 228 45.87 6.51 21.06
C GLN A 228 45.49 7.65 22.01
N SER A 229 44.68 7.35 23.02
CA SER A 229 44.28 8.30 24.05
C SER A 229 44.09 7.58 25.38
N ARG A 230 44.46 8.22 26.49
CA ARG A 230 44.41 7.64 27.84
C ARG A 230 43.79 8.64 28.81
N ALA A 231 42.95 8.14 29.71
CA ALA A 231 42.40 8.91 30.82
C ALA A 231 42.40 8.10 32.12
N ASN A 232 42.56 8.79 33.25
CA ASN A 232 42.38 8.21 34.58
C ASN A 232 41.20 8.91 35.26
N ILE A 233 40.38 8.12 35.94
CA ILE A 233 39.12 8.58 36.55
C ILE A 233 39.05 8.00 37.96
N SER A 234 38.49 8.74 38.91
CA SER A 234 38.12 8.22 40.23
C SER A 234 36.62 7.94 40.20
N SER A 235 36.20 6.69 40.42
CA SER A 235 34.78 6.32 40.33
C SER A 235 34.01 6.56 41.63
N SER A 236 32.81 7.12 41.53
CA SER A 236 31.89 7.27 42.66
C SER A 236 31.12 5.97 42.93
N SER A 237 31.64 5.14 43.84
CA SER A 237 30.92 4.08 44.58
C SER A 237 30.38 2.84 43.85
N GLN A 238 30.48 2.71 42.51
CA GLN A 238 30.02 1.51 41.80
C GLN A 238 31.09 0.39 41.71
N ASP A 239 30.65 -0.86 41.80
CA ASP A 239 31.48 -2.06 41.59
C ASP A 239 31.92 -2.19 40.11
N PHE A 240 33.19 -2.54 39.87
CA PHE A 240 33.83 -2.50 38.54
C PHE A 240 33.09 -3.32 37.47
N PRO A 241 32.66 -4.57 37.71
CA PRO A 241 31.82 -5.33 36.78
C PRO A 241 30.49 -4.63 36.42
N SER A 242 29.83 -4.02 37.41
CA SER A 242 28.56 -3.33 37.20
C SER A 242 28.75 -2.08 36.34
N LEU A 243 29.82 -1.32 36.63
CA LEU A 243 30.19 -0.14 35.87
C LEU A 243 30.51 -0.48 34.40
N ILE A 244 31.30 -1.53 34.16
CA ILE A 244 31.61 -1.98 32.80
C ILE A 244 30.32 -2.37 32.05
N ASN A 245 29.40 -3.07 32.71
CA ASN A 245 28.12 -3.43 32.09
C ASN A 245 27.29 -2.19 31.73
N THR A 246 27.25 -1.18 32.62
CA THR A 246 26.58 0.09 32.34
C THR A 246 27.22 0.84 31.17
N ILE A 247 28.56 0.94 31.14
CA ILE A 247 29.30 1.56 30.03
C ILE A 247 29.04 0.84 28.71
N CYS A 248 29.05 -0.49 28.70
CA CYS A 248 28.73 -1.29 27.52
C CYS A 248 27.34 -1.02 26.98
N GLN A 249 26.34 -0.90 27.87
CA GLN A 249 24.97 -0.61 27.48
C GLN A 249 24.79 0.83 26.99
N THR A 250 25.38 1.81 27.69
CA THR A 250 25.25 3.23 27.35
C THR A 250 25.93 3.57 26.03
N TYR A 251 27.15 3.05 25.79
CA TYR A 251 27.98 3.42 24.64
C TYR A 251 28.05 2.33 23.55
N GLN A 252 27.18 1.32 23.63
CA GLN A 252 27.16 0.17 22.71
C GLN A 252 28.56 -0.45 22.48
N LEU A 253 29.30 -0.66 23.57
CA LEU A 253 30.58 -1.34 23.57
C LEU A 253 30.38 -2.82 23.90
N THR A 254 31.12 -3.70 23.22
CA THR A 254 31.11 -5.15 23.47
C THR A 254 32.32 -5.52 24.32
N VAL A 255 32.12 -6.29 25.40
CA VAL A 255 33.24 -6.86 26.16
C VAL A 255 33.89 -7.96 25.31
N VAL A 256 35.16 -7.79 24.99
CA VAL A 256 35.97 -8.77 24.25
C VAL A 256 36.66 -9.72 25.20
N ASP A 257 37.32 -9.17 26.22
CA ASP A 257 38.04 -9.94 27.23
C ASP A 257 37.89 -9.29 28.60
N LYS A 258 37.92 -10.10 29.65
CA LYS A 258 37.86 -9.65 31.04
C LYS A 258 38.77 -10.52 31.89
N VAL A 259 39.85 -9.91 32.39
CA VAL A 259 40.83 -10.58 33.24
C VAL A 259 40.96 -9.81 34.56
N ASN A 260 40.55 -10.44 35.66
CA ASN A 260 40.61 -9.89 37.01
C ASN A 260 39.98 -8.49 37.11
N SER A 261 40.84 -7.46 37.20
CA SER A 261 40.51 -6.05 37.37
C SER A 261 40.63 -5.26 36.06
N ALA A 262 40.67 -5.94 34.91
CA ALA A 262 40.74 -5.32 33.59
C ALA A 262 39.65 -5.84 32.65
N ALA A 263 39.16 -4.99 31.77
CA ALA A 263 38.20 -5.31 30.73
C ALA A 263 38.60 -4.64 29.40
N SER A 264 38.71 -5.45 28.35
CA SER A 264 38.93 -5.00 26.97
C SER A 264 37.57 -4.92 26.29
N LEU A 265 37.23 -3.73 25.80
CA LEU A 265 35.98 -3.43 25.12
C LEU A 265 36.24 -3.04 23.67
N TYR A 266 35.32 -3.40 22.79
CA TYR A 266 35.39 -3.09 21.36
C TYR A 266 34.06 -2.54 20.84
N SER A 267 34.15 -1.59 19.92
CA SER A 267 33.02 -1.15 19.10
C SER A 267 33.54 -0.62 17.75
N GLU A 268 32.62 -0.28 16.87
CA GLU A 268 32.88 0.27 15.56
C GLU A 268 31.93 1.44 15.34
N THR A 269 32.44 2.55 14.82
CA THR A 269 31.58 3.68 14.44
C THR A 269 30.69 3.32 13.26
N ILE A 270 29.62 4.09 13.03
CA ILE A 270 28.76 3.94 11.85
C ILE A 270 29.48 4.09 10.51
N LEU A 271 30.67 4.71 10.50
CA LEU A 271 31.52 4.90 9.32
C LEU A 271 32.57 3.78 9.17
N GLY A 272 32.57 2.79 10.06
CA GLY A 272 33.49 1.65 10.01
C GLY A 272 34.84 1.87 10.71
N HIS A 273 34.97 2.93 11.52
CA HIS A 273 36.19 3.14 12.31
C HIS A 273 36.20 2.25 13.57
N PRO A 274 37.16 1.33 13.73
CA PRO A 274 37.26 0.47 14.90
C PRO A 274 37.69 1.25 16.15
N ILE A 275 37.17 0.85 17.30
CA ILE A 275 37.47 1.44 18.61
C ILE A 275 37.76 0.29 19.58
N ALA A 276 38.96 0.30 20.16
CA ALA A 276 39.36 -0.61 21.22
C ALA A 276 39.63 0.19 22.49
N LEU A 277 38.94 -0.13 23.58
CA LEU A 277 39.14 0.49 24.89
C LEU A 277 39.57 -0.57 25.91
N LEU A 278 40.50 -0.25 26.79
CA LEU A 278 40.98 -1.11 27.86
C LEU A 278 40.78 -0.38 29.18
N PHE A 279 39.90 -0.92 30.00
CA PHE A 279 39.61 -0.44 31.33
C PHE A 279 40.42 -1.25 32.32
N LYS A 280 41.14 -0.61 33.23
CA LYS A 280 41.82 -1.26 34.37
C LYS A 280 41.46 -0.55 35.66
N SER A 281 40.97 -1.30 36.63
CA SER A 281 40.83 -0.83 38.00
C SER A 281 42.21 -0.77 38.66
N THR A 282 42.48 0.33 39.34
CA THR A 282 43.73 0.60 40.07
C THR A 282 43.49 0.47 41.57
N ASN A 283 44.45 -0.15 42.27
CA ASN A 283 44.29 -0.50 43.69
C ASN A 283 44.30 0.72 44.64
N SER A 284 44.51 1.93 44.14
CA SER A 284 44.48 3.18 44.90
C SER A 284 43.14 3.89 44.67
N GLN A 285 42.26 3.86 45.68
CA GLN A 285 41.06 4.71 45.78
C GLN A 285 40.09 4.69 44.57
N ASN A 286 39.54 3.51 44.23
CA ASN A 286 38.52 3.38 43.16
C ASN A 286 38.93 4.04 41.80
N GLY A 287 40.23 4.13 41.53
CA GLY A 287 40.73 4.70 40.29
C GLY A 287 40.56 3.72 39.14
N ILE A 288 40.12 4.21 37.98
CA ILE A 288 39.98 3.44 36.74
C ILE A 288 40.81 4.14 35.66
N SER A 289 41.73 3.40 35.04
CA SER A 289 42.43 3.87 33.84
C SER A 289 41.72 3.36 32.59
N ILE A 290 41.51 4.25 31.62
CA ILE A 290 40.99 3.96 30.30
C ILE A 290 42.11 4.18 29.28
N ASP A 291 42.44 3.13 28.54
CA ASP A 291 43.37 3.11 27.43
C ASP A 291 42.59 2.91 26.13
N GLY A 292 42.59 3.87 25.22
CA GLY A 292 41.85 3.76 23.96
C GLY A 292 42.74 3.80 22.73
N LYS A 293 42.34 3.04 21.70
CA LYS A 293 42.93 3.04 20.36
C LYS A 293 41.86 3.07 19.28
N SER A 294 42.10 3.85 18.24
CA SER A 294 41.21 3.95 17.07
C SER A 294 41.98 4.37 15.82
N THR A 295 41.28 4.47 14.69
CA THR A 295 41.79 5.05 13.44
C THR A 295 41.60 6.58 13.40
N GLU A 296 40.72 7.14 14.23
CA GLU A 296 40.40 8.57 14.27
C GLU A 296 40.65 9.15 15.67
N THR A 297 41.39 10.27 15.76
CA THR A 297 41.88 10.84 17.02
C THR A 297 40.81 11.68 17.75
N HIS A 298 40.06 12.52 17.04
CA HIS A 298 39.12 13.46 17.65
C HIS A 298 37.94 12.73 18.32
N PHE A 299 37.32 11.80 17.60
CA PHE A 299 36.29 10.91 18.08
C PHE A 299 36.74 10.12 19.31
N LEU A 300 37.93 9.50 19.26
CA LEU A 300 38.46 8.74 20.39
C LEU A 300 38.62 9.62 21.64
N SER A 301 39.15 10.84 21.49
CA SER A 301 39.30 11.78 22.59
C SER A 301 37.97 12.22 23.19
N ASN A 302 36.96 12.49 22.34
CA ASN A 302 35.63 12.88 22.78
C ASN A 302 34.91 11.75 23.51
N LEU A 303 34.96 10.53 22.98
CA LEU A 303 34.35 9.35 23.59
C LEU A 303 34.94 9.07 24.98
N ILE A 304 36.28 9.14 25.12
CA ILE A 304 36.93 8.92 26.42
C ILE A 304 36.56 10.03 27.42
N GLU A 305 36.47 11.29 26.99
CA GLU A 305 36.06 12.38 27.88
C GLU A 305 34.59 12.26 28.28
N GLU A 306 33.71 11.80 27.39
CA GLU A 306 32.31 11.53 27.68
C GLU A 306 32.15 10.40 28.70
N ILE A 307 32.84 9.27 28.50
CA ILE A 307 32.87 8.16 29.47
C ILE A 307 33.44 8.66 30.81
N LYS A 308 34.46 9.51 30.79
CA LYS A 308 35.04 10.10 32.01
C LYS A 308 34.05 10.98 32.76
N ASN A 309 33.21 11.75 32.07
CA ASN A 309 32.17 12.54 32.70
C ASN A 309 31.01 11.67 33.20
N PHE A 310 30.77 10.52 32.59
CA PHE A 310 29.76 9.55 33.01
C PHE A 310 30.17 8.75 34.27
N VAL A 311 31.47 8.45 34.42
CA VAL A 311 32.02 7.64 35.53
C VAL A 311 32.27 8.46 36.81
N LYS A 312 32.43 9.79 36.68
CA LYS A 312 32.58 10.73 37.81
C LYS A 312 31.27 10.93 38.56
#